data_AF-A0A2N7QSB1-F1
#
_entry.id   AF-A0A2N7QSB1-F1
#
_cell.length_a   1.000
_cell.length_b   1.000
_cell.length_c   1.000
_cell.angle_alpha   90.00
_cell.angle_beta   90.00
_cell.angle_gamma   90.00
#
_symmetry.space_group_name_H-M   'P 1'
#
loop_
_entity.id
_entity.type
_entity.pdbx_description
1 polymer ?
#
loop_
_entity_poly.entity_id
_entity_poly.type
_entity_poly.pdbx_seq_one_letter_code
_entity_poly.pdbx_strand_id
1 'polypeptide(L)'
;MSDTTPRTRPGASTAVRVRSPGDVLRDDHMHPRAMTVMELAHRAGLPVVCIRGVLTGEPIGALCAARFATVFSTTALYWVLLQTEFDMACEQRKYGPGGLGVL
;
A
#
# COMPACT_ATOMS: atom_id res chain seq x y z
N MET A 1 -31.51 28.56 -34.82
CA MET A 1 -31.28 28.48 -33.36
C MET A 1 -30.68 27.11 -33.09
N SER A 2 -29.36 27.00 -33.07
CA SER A 2 -28.65 25.74 -32.86
C SER A 2 -28.28 25.64 -31.38
N ASP A 3 -28.93 24.72 -30.68
CA ASP A 3 -28.60 24.37 -29.30
C ASP A 3 -27.23 23.67 -29.29
N THR A 4 -26.20 24.38 -28.83
CA THR A 4 -24.88 23.81 -28.57
C THR A 4 -24.80 23.51 -27.08
N THR A 5 -25.32 22.36 -26.67
CA THR A 5 -25.11 21.88 -25.32
C THR A 5 -23.65 21.42 -25.19
N PRO A 6 -22.86 21.90 -24.21
CA PRO A 6 -21.50 21.44 -24.02
C PRO A 6 -21.54 20.01 -23.49
N ARG A 7 -20.92 19.08 -24.24
CA ARG A 7 -20.67 17.71 -23.78
C ARG A 7 -19.67 17.78 -22.62
N THR A 8 -20.17 17.76 -21.39
CA THR A 8 -19.36 17.58 -20.18
C THR A 8 -18.58 16.28 -20.33
N ARG A 9 -17.25 16.38 -20.47
CA ARG A 9 -16.37 15.22 -20.37
C ARG A 9 -16.57 14.62 -18.97
N PRO A 10 -16.83 13.31 -18.84
CA PRO A 10 -16.77 12.65 -17.52
C PRO A 10 -15.41 12.98 -16.92
N GLY A 11 -15.41 13.56 -15.71
CA GLY A 11 -14.20 13.89 -14.99
C GLY A 11 -13.28 12.68 -14.99
N ALA A 12 -12.03 12.88 -15.39
CA ALA A 12 -11.00 11.86 -15.28
C ALA A 12 -11.08 11.28 -13.87
N SER A 13 -11.44 9.99 -13.77
CA SER A 13 -11.40 9.28 -12.51
C SER A 13 -9.97 9.40 -12.02
N THR A 14 -9.73 10.26 -11.05
CA THR A 14 -8.47 10.33 -10.32
C THR A 14 -8.36 9.01 -9.60
N ALA A 15 -7.88 7.99 -10.31
CA ALA A 15 -7.62 6.68 -9.74
C ALA A 15 -6.63 6.92 -8.60
N VAL A 16 -7.14 6.90 -7.37
CA VAL A 16 -6.34 7.04 -6.16
C VAL A 16 -5.30 5.93 -6.26
N ARG A 17 -4.04 6.32 -6.37
CA ARG A 17 -2.94 5.37 -6.43
C ARG A 17 -2.83 4.74 -5.05
N VAL A 18 -3.26 3.49 -4.93
CA VAL A 18 -3.10 2.71 -3.70
C VAL A 18 -1.60 2.58 -3.43
N ARG A 19 -1.17 3.08 -2.27
CA ARG A 19 0.23 3.02 -1.83
C ARG A 19 0.55 1.61 -1.36
N SER A 20 1.77 1.16 -1.59
CA SER A 20 2.20 -0.14 -1.06
C SER A 20 2.32 -0.07 0.47
N PRO A 21 2.16 -1.18 1.19
CA PRO A 21 2.41 -1.19 2.63
C PRO A 21 3.85 -0.80 2.99
N GLY A 22 4.81 -1.08 2.11
CA GLY A 22 6.20 -0.61 2.23
C GLY A 22 6.33 0.91 2.15
N ASP A 23 5.58 1.57 1.27
CA ASP A 23 5.54 3.04 1.19
C ASP A 23 4.88 3.65 2.42
N VAL A 24 3.77 3.07 2.90
CA VAL A 24 3.13 3.52 4.15
C VAL A 24 4.08 3.34 5.34
N LEU A 25 4.76 2.20 5.44
CA LEU A 25 5.77 1.95 6.48
C LEU A 25 6.89 3.00 6.43
N ARG A 26 7.40 3.31 5.23
CA ARG A 26 8.47 4.29 5.05
C ARG A 26 8.00 5.70 5.41
N ASP A 27 6.96 6.16 4.75
CA ASP A 27 6.62 7.58 4.65
C ASP A 27 5.77 8.05 5.83
N ASP A 28 4.86 7.20 6.32
CA ASP A 28 3.91 7.58 7.38
C ASP A 28 4.40 7.14 8.76
N HIS A 29 5.29 6.13 8.83
CA HIS A 29 5.74 5.56 10.10
C HIS A 29 7.21 5.79 10.42
N MET A 30 8.13 5.44 9.51
CA MET A 30 9.56 5.55 9.76
C MET A 30 10.08 6.99 9.62
N HIS A 31 9.75 7.66 8.53
CA HIS A 31 10.25 9.00 8.22
C HIS A 31 9.88 10.05 9.29
N PRO A 32 8.62 10.13 9.78
CA PRO A 32 8.24 11.10 10.80
C PRO A 32 8.92 10.87 12.16
N ARG A 33 9.48 9.67 12.37
CA ARG A 33 10.20 9.28 13.59
C ARG A 33 11.72 9.29 13.40
N ALA A 34 12.23 9.70 12.23
CA ALA A 34 13.63 9.55 11.84
C ALA A 34 14.17 8.13 12.09
N MET A 35 13.31 7.11 11.94
CA MET A 35 13.61 5.73 12.28
C MET A 35 14.38 5.04 11.16
N THR A 36 15.52 4.44 11.49
CA THR A 36 16.30 3.65 10.54
C THR A 36 15.75 2.23 10.39
N VAL A 37 16.13 1.54 9.32
CA VAL A 37 15.79 0.11 9.12
C VAL A 37 16.33 -0.76 10.26
N MET A 38 17.54 -0.47 10.75
CA MET A 38 18.16 -1.18 11.87
C MET A 38 17.38 -0.98 13.16
N GLU A 39 16.99 0.26 13.44
CA GLU A 39 16.18 0.64 14.61
C GLU A 39 14.85 -0.12 14.61
N LEU A 40 14.13 -0.11 13.47
CA LEU A 40 12.87 -0.82 13.33
C LEU A 40 13.05 -2.33 13.49
N ALA A 41 14.05 -2.92 12.84
CA ALA A 41 14.35 -4.34 12.95
C ALA A 41 14.58 -4.75 14.41
N HIS A 42 15.37 -3.97 15.14
CA HIS A 42 15.65 -4.20 16.55
C HIS A 42 14.38 -4.11 17.41
N ARG A 43 13.60 -3.03 17.28
CA ARG A 43 12.36 -2.81 18.04
C ARG A 43 11.27 -3.84 17.72
N ALA A 44 11.19 -4.26 16.46
CA ALA A 44 10.24 -5.27 16.01
C ALA A 44 10.67 -6.70 16.34
N GLY A 45 11.94 -6.93 16.73
CA GLY A 45 12.49 -8.27 16.87
C GLY A 45 12.50 -9.06 15.56
N LEU A 46 12.74 -8.38 14.43
CA LEU A 46 12.74 -8.96 13.10
C LEU A 46 14.13 -8.83 12.45
N PRO A 47 14.52 -9.76 11.56
CA PRO A 47 15.72 -9.58 10.76
C PRO A 47 15.66 -8.31 9.90
N VAL A 48 16.79 -7.62 9.75
CA VAL A 48 16.92 -6.42 8.89
C VAL A 48 16.46 -6.68 7.46
N VAL A 49 16.76 -7.88 6.93
CA VAL A 49 16.33 -8.32 5.60
C VAL A 49 14.81 -8.35 5.45
N CYS A 50 14.09 -8.68 6.53
CA CYS A 50 12.62 -8.70 6.52
C CYS A 50 12.07 -7.28 6.35
N ILE A 51 12.61 -6.31 7.11
CA ILE A 51 12.23 -4.90 6.97
C ILE A 51 12.55 -4.38 5.58
N ARG A 52 13.76 -4.67 5.06
CA ARG A 52 14.15 -4.28 3.69
C ARG A 52 13.22 -4.87 2.65
N GLY A 53 12.88 -6.15 2.78
CA GLY A 53 11.93 -6.83 1.90
C GLY A 53 10.61 -6.08 1.82
N VAL A 54 9.99 -5.77 2.97
CA VAL A 54 8.73 -5.02 3.02
C VAL A 54 8.87 -3.65 2.34
N LEU A 55 9.97 -2.94 2.59
CA LEU A 55 10.23 -1.63 1.96
C LEU A 55 10.44 -1.73 0.45
N THR A 56 10.86 -2.88 -0.08
CA THR A 56 11.03 -3.14 -1.51
C THR A 56 9.83 -3.82 -2.17
N GLY A 57 8.75 -4.07 -1.41
CA GLY A 57 7.49 -4.60 -1.93
C GLY A 57 7.18 -6.05 -1.58
N GLU A 58 7.96 -6.71 -0.71
CA GLU A 58 7.55 -8.00 -0.16
C GLU A 58 6.27 -7.84 0.69
N PRO A 59 5.31 -8.76 0.58
CA PRO A 59 4.07 -8.68 1.34
C PRO A 59 4.28 -8.67 2.85
N ILE A 60 3.47 -7.88 3.56
CA ILE A 60 3.40 -7.92 5.01
C ILE A 60 2.58 -9.14 5.45
N GLY A 61 3.28 -10.17 5.92
CA GLY A 61 2.66 -11.31 6.61
C GLY A 61 2.20 -11.00 8.04
N ALA A 62 1.45 -11.92 8.65
CA ALA A 62 0.88 -11.77 10.00
C ALA A 62 1.94 -11.48 11.09
N LEU A 63 3.13 -12.08 10.98
CA LEU A 63 4.24 -11.81 11.90
C LEU A 63 4.66 -10.33 11.85
N CYS A 64 4.88 -9.78 10.66
CA CYS A 64 5.25 -8.38 10.48
C CYS A 64 4.14 -7.44 10.98
N ALA A 65 2.88 -7.74 10.64
CA ALA A 65 1.73 -6.96 11.09
C ALA A 65 1.64 -6.86 12.63
N ALA A 66 1.82 -7.98 13.34
CA ALA A 66 1.82 -8.01 14.80
C ALA A 66 2.99 -7.21 15.40
N ARG A 67 4.19 -7.33 14.83
CA ARG A 67 5.36 -6.59 15.33
C ARG A 67 5.28 -5.09 15.03
N PHE A 68 4.82 -4.69 13.86
CA PHE A 68 4.63 -3.27 13.53
C PHE A 68 3.56 -2.61 14.39
N ALA A 69 2.49 -3.32 14.72
CA ALA A 69 1.48 -2.86 15.67
C ALA A 69 2.10 -2.46 17.02
N THR A 70 3.01 -3.30 17.56
CA THR A 70 3.70 -2.99 18.82
C THR A 70 4.65 -1.80 18.72
N VAL A 71 5.34 -1.61 17.59
CA VAL A 71 6.32 -0.52 17.43
C VAL A 71 5.66 0.83 17.20
N PHE A 72 4.55 0.86 16.45
CA PHE A 72 3.93 2.10 15.99
C PHE A 72 2.62 2.47 16.70
N SER A 73 2.23 1.69 17.72
CA SER A 73 0.97 1.87 18.43
C SER A 73 -0.26 1.83 17.50
N THR A 74 -0.21 0.95 16.48
CA THR A 74 -1.32 0.66 15.58
C THR A 74 -1.93 -0.71 15.93
N THR A 75 -2.89 -1.17 15.15
CA THR A 75 -3.37 -2.56 15.23
C THR A 75 -2.67 -3.44 14.20
N ALA A 76 -2.63 -4.76 14.43
CA ALA A 76 -2.16 -5.70 13.42
C ALA A 76 -3.10 -5.74 12.20
N LEU A 77 -4.41 -5.61 12.45
CA LEU A 77 -5.44 -5.58 11.41
C LEU A 77 -5.24 -4.42 10.43
N TYR A 78 -4.78 -3.26 10.90
CA TYR A 78 -4.43 -2.12 10.05
C TYR A 78 -3.44 -2.51 8.94
N TRP A 79 -2.34 -3.19 9.31
CA TRP A 79 -1.31 -3.61 8.36
C TRP A 79 -1.80 -4.69 7.39
N VAL A 80 -2.63 -5.63 7.88
CA VAL A 80 -3.25 -6.66 7.03
C VAL A 80 -4.21 -6.04 6.01
N LEU A 81 -5.01 -5.05 6.43
CA LEU A 81 -5.94 -4.36 5.53
C LEU A 81 -5.19 -3.59 4.45
N LEU A 82 -4.11 -2.87 4.80
CA LEU A 82 -3.25 -2.20 3.82
C LEU A 82 -2.71 -3.17 2.75
N GLN A 83 -2.23 -4.34 3.18
CA GLN A 83 -1.75 -5.38 2.26
C GLN A 83 -2.89 -5.87 1.36
N THR A 84 -4.04 -6.18 1.95
CA THR A 84 -5.21 -6.67 1.22
C THR A 84 -5.71 -5.67 0.17
N GLU A 85 -5.81 -4.39 0.53
CA GLU A 85 -6.21 -3.32 -0.39
C GLU A 85 -5.20 -3.14 -1.53
N PHE A 86 -3.90 -3.20 -1.22
CA PHE A 86 -2.86 -3.09 -2.23
C PHE A 86 -2.87 -4.28 -3.20
N ASP A 87 -3.04 -5.50 -2.70
CA ASP A 87 -3.11 -6.72 -3.51
C ASP A 87 -4.34 -6.69 -4.43
N MET A 88 -5.51 -6.34 -3.90
CA MET A 88 -6.73 -6.17 -4.72
C MET A 88 -6.54 -5.11 -5.81
N ALA A 89 -5.91 -3.99 -5.49
CA ALA A 89 -5.62 -2.94 -6.47
C ALA A 89 -4.64 -3.44 -7.54
N CYS A 90 -3.64 -4.24 -7.18
CA CYS A 90 -2.72 -4.85 -8.13
C CYS A 90 -3.44 -5.81 -9.07
N GLU A 91 -4.31 -6.67 -8.55
CA GLU A 91 -5.12 -7.59 -9.37
C GLU A 91 -6.08 -6.83 -10.30
N GLN A 92 -6.82 -5.84 -9.79
CA GLN A 92 -7.71 -5.03 -10.63
C GLN A 92 -6.98 -4.30 -11.76
N ARG A 93 -5.71 -3.92 -11.56
CA ARG A 93 -4.89 -3.32 -12.61
C ARG A 93 -4.42 -4.33 -13.65
N LYS A 94 -4.21 -5.59 -13.27
CA LYS A 94 -3.94 -6.68 -14.22
C LYS A 94 -5.15 -6.95 -15.12
N TYR A 95 -6.37 -6.78 -14.60
CA TYR A 95 -7.63 -7.05 -15.31
C TYR A 95 -8.43 -5.79 -15.72
N GLY A 96 -7.82 -4.60 -15.61
CA GLY A 96 -8.44 -3.31 -15.95
C GLY A 96 -8.66 -3.11 -17.46
N PRO A 97 -9.44 -2.08 -17.87
CA PRO A 97 -10.16 -2.03 -19.14
C PRO A 97 -9.21 -2.06 -20.35
N GLY A 98 -9.01 -3.26 -20.88
CA GLY A 98 -8.04 -3.57 -21.94
C GLY A 98 -7.51 -5.01 -21.87
N GLY A 99 -7.59 -5.66 -20.72
CA GLY A 99 -7.28 -7.09 -20.56
C GLY A 99 -8.42 -7.97 -21.08
N LEU A 100 -8.43 -8.27 -22.39
CA LEU A 100 -9.18 -9.38 -22.97
C LEU A 100 -8.68 -10.71 -22.36
N GLY A 101 -9.13 -11.03 -21.15
CA GLY A 101 -9.09 -12.36 -20.57
C GLY A 101 -10.37 -13.10 -20.92
N VAL A 102 -10.45 -13.54 -22.17
CA VAL A 102 -11.46 -14.51 -22.61
C VAL A 102 -11.17 -15.81 -21.87
N LEU A 103 -12.13 -16.28 -21.08
CA LEU A 103 -12.31 -17.69 -20.77
C LEU A 103 -13.76 -18.05 -21.09
#